data_AF-A0A5N7ZEP5-F1
#
_entry.id   AF-A0A5N7ZEP5-F1
#
_cell.length_a   1.000
_cell.length_b   1.000
_cell.length_c   1.000
_cell.angle_alpha   90.00
_cell.angle_beta   90.00
_cell.angle_gamma   90.00
#
_symmetry.space_group_name_H-M   'P 1'
#
loop_
_entity.id
_entity.type
_entity.pdbx_description
1 polymer ?
#
loop_
_entity_poly.entity_id
_entity_poly.type
_entity_poly.pdbx_seq_one_letter_code
_entity_poly.pdbx_strand_id
1 'polypeptide(L)' 'MSIFKNIVSEWMKRKKNSDIEKVNVTSSGAFYMKSEDLFNDDKEALALLNKLDKAVKIYKSANKKYFSHSD' A
#
# COMPACT_ATOMS: atom_id res chain seq x y z
N MET A 1 -22.88 -0.10 -21.37
CA MET A 1 -23.24 -0.03 -19.93
C MET A 1 -22.58 -1.11 -19.05
N SER A 2 -22.06 -2.23 -19.59
CA SER A 2 -21.61 -3.40 -18.80
C SER A 2 -20.20 -3.27 -18.17
N ILE A 3 -19.25 -2.67 -18.90
CA ILE A 3 -17.83 -2.61 -18.47
C ILE A 3 -17.64 -1.73 -17.23
N PHE A 4 -18.30 -0.57 -17.16
CA PHE A 4 -18.25 0.32 -16.00
C PHE A 4 -18.81 -0.31 -14.72
N LYS A 5 -19.89 -1.12 -14.84
CA LYS A 5 -20.44 -1.85 -13.68
C LYS A 5 -19.45 -2.89 -13.15
N ASN A 6 -18.71 -3.56 -14.04
CA ASN A 6 -17.66 -4.50 -13.65
C ASN A 6 -16.47 -3.82 -12.96
N ILE A 7 -16.02 -2.66 -13.46
CA ILE A 7 -14.91 -1.91 -12.85
C ILE A 7 -15.29 -1.42 -11.45
N VAL A 8 -16.50 -0.87 -11.29
CA VAL A 8 -16.98 -0.42 -9.97
C VAL A 8 -17.12 -1.59 -9.00
N SER A 9 -17.67 -2.74 -9.46
CA SER A 9 -17.77 -3.95 -8.64
C SER A 9 -16.41 -4.46 -8.16
N GLU A 10 -15.42 -4.53 -9.06
CA GLU A 10 -14.06 -4.94 -8.72
C GLU A 10 -13.36 -3.94 -7.80
N TRP A 11 -13.58 -2.64 -7.99
CA TRP A 11 -13.05 -1.61 -7.10
C TRP A 11 -13.65 -1.72 -5.69
N MET A 12 -14.95 -1.96 -5.59
CA MET A 12 -15.64 -2.16 -4.30
C MET A 12 -15.17 -3.45 -3.59
N LYS A 13 -14.93 -4.54 -4.32
CA LYS A 13 -14.33 -5.77 -3.75
C LYS A 13 -12.92 -5.52 -3.22
N ARG A 14 -12.08 -4.81 -3.98
CA ARG A 14 -10.72 -4.45 -3.56
C ARG A 14 -10.75 -3.57 -2.32
N LYS A 15 -11.64 -2.58 -2.29
CA LYS A 15 -11.86 -1.70 -1.14
C LYS A 15 -12.21 -2.51 0.12
N LYS A 16 -13.18 -3.42 0.03
CA LYS A 16 -13.62 -4.27 1.14
C LYS A 16 -12.52 -5.18 1.69
N ASN A 17 -11.59 -5.61 0.83
CA ASN A 17 -10.48 -6.49 1.20
C ASN A 17 -9.17 -5.73 1.45
N SER A 18 -9.23 -4.41 1.65
CA SER A 18 -8.05 -3.56 1.84
C SER A 18 -8.20 -2.69 3.07
N ASP A 19 -7.06 -2.30 3.64
CA ASP A 19 -6.97 -1.33 4.73
C ASP A 19 -7.35 0.11 4.32
N ILE A 20 -7.88 0.32 3.12
CA ILE A 20 -8.25 1.66 2.63
C ILE A 20 -9.35 2.31 3.46
N GLU A 21 -10.15 1.52 4.17
CA GLU A 21 -11.15 2.02 5.11
C GLU A 21 -10.52 2.66 6.37
N LYS A 22 -9.27 2.30 6.67
CA LYS A 22 -8.48 2.88 7.77
C LYS A 22 -7.81 4.20 7.34
N VAL A 23 -7.80 4.52 6.04
CA VAL A 23 -7.21 5.75 5.50
C VAL A 23 -8.21 6.91 5.61
N ASN A 24 -7.83 7.93 6.37
CA ASN A 24 -8.59 9.16 6.51
C ASN A 24 -8.08 10.23 5.54
N VAL A 25 -8.99 11.02 5.00
CA VAL A 25 -8.69 12.13 4.08
C VAL A 25 -9.06 13.45 4.75
N THR A 26 -8.10 14.36 4.87
CA THR A 26 -8.37 15.70 5.40
C THR A 26 -9.12 16.55 4.38
N SER A 27 -9.72 17.65 4.85
CA SER A 27 -10.31 18.67 3.97
C SER A 27 -9.32 19.27 2.97
N SER A 28 -8.02 19.21 3.26
CA SER A 28 -6.93 19.63 2.38
C SER A 28 -6.45 18.53 1.41
N GLY A 29 -7.06 17.35 1.43
CA GLY A 29 -6.70 16.21 0.56
C GLY A 29 -5.48 15.41 1.01
N ALA A 30 -5.01 15.62 2.25
CA ALA A 30 -3.94 14.80 2.81
C ALA A 30 -4.49 13.45 3.28
N PHE A 31 -3.75 12.38 3.01
CA PHE A 31 -4.08 11.03 3.45
C PHE A 31 -3.30 10.69 4.71
N TYR A 32 -3.97 10.19 5.74
CA TYR A 32 -3.32 9.70 6.95
C TYR A 32 -3.99 8.44 7.49
N MET A 33 -3.20 7.57 8.12
CA MET A 33 -3.63 6.41 8.90
C MET A 33 -3.07 6.57 10.31
N LYS A 34 -3.77 6.04 11.32
CA LYS A 34 -3.18 5.98 12.67
C LYS A 34 -2.09 4.91 12.70
N SER A 35 -1.07 5.10 13.52
CA SER A 35 -0.05 4.07 13.75
C SER A 35 -0.66 2.80 14.33
N GLU A 36 -1.65 2.94 15.21
CA GLU A 36 -2.43 1.80 15.76
C GLU A 36 -3.06 0.98 14.63
N ASP A 37 -3.66 1.62 13.63
CA ASP A 37 -4.30 0.93 12.50
C ASP A 37 -3.32 0.11 11.64
N LEU A 38 -2.02 0.44 11.70
CA LEU A 38 -0.93 -0.25 10.99
C LEU A 38 -0.21 -1.29 11.85
N PHE A 39 -0.13 -1.08 13.17
CA PHE A 39 0.78 -1.81 14.06
C PHE A 39 0.09 -2.48 15.26
N ASN A 40 -1.24 -2.46 15.33
CA ASN A 40 -1.97 -3.11 16.44
C ASN A 40 -1.95 -4.65 16.36
N ASP A 41 -1.62 -5.24 15.21
CA ASP A 41 -1.31 -6.66 15.08
C ASP A 41 0.14 -6.85 14.63
N ASP A 42 0.96 -7.41 15.53
CA ASP A 42 2.39 -7.66 15.30
C ASP A 42 2.65 -8.50 14.03
N LYS A 43 1.77 -9.45 13.71
CA LYS A 43 1.93 -10.31 12.52
C LYS A 43 1.65 -9.52 11.24
N GLU A 44 0.62 -8.68 11.23
CA GLU A 44 0.30 -7.82 10.08
C GLU A 44 1.39 -6.77 9.88
N ALA A 45 1.88 -6.17 10.97
CA ALA A 45 3.00 -5.24 10.97
C ALA A 45 4.27 -5.86 10.36
N LEU A 46 4.63 -7.07 10.81
CA LEU A 46 5.80 -7.78 10.29
C LEU A 46 5.63 -8.13 8.80
N ALA A 47 4.43 -8.52 8.38
CA ALA A 47 4.10 -8.78 6.99
C ALA A 47 4.21 -7.50 6.13
N LEU A 48 3.79 -6.35 6.65
CA LEU A 48 3.93 -5.05 5.98
C LEU A 48 5.39 -4.68 5.80
N LEU A 49 6.21 -4.79 6.86
CA LEU A 49 7.65 -4.53 6.81
C LEU A 49 8.35 -5.40 5.76
N ASN A 50 8.02 -6.69 5.70
CA ASN A 50 8.55 -7.61 4.70
C ASN A 50 8.16 -7.23 3.26
N LYS A 51 6.92 -6.77 3.05
CA LYS A 51 6.48 -6.27 1.73
C LYS A 51 7.22 -5.00 1.33
N LEU A 52 7.42 -4.07 2.26
CA LEU A 52 8.16 -2.83 2.02
C LEU A 52 9.63 -3.12 1.67
N ASP A 53 10.29 -3.97 2.45
CA ASP A 53 11.67 -4.40 2.16
C ASP A 53 11.79 -5.06 0.78
N LYS A 54 10.85 -5.95 0.42
CA LYS A 54 10.80 -6.56 -0.90
C LYS A 54 10.59 -5.53 -2.02
N ALA A 55 9.70 -4.56 -1.82
CA ALA A 55 9.46 -3.50 -2.80
C ALA A 55 10.70 -2.63 -3.01
N VAL A 56 11.39 -2.26 -1.93
CA VAL A 56 12.66 -1.53 -1.98
C VAL A 56 13.74 -2.34 -2.72
N LYS A 57 13.86 -3.65 -2.42
CA LYS A 57 14.81 -4.54 -3.12
C LYS A 57 14.53 -4.63 -4.61
N ILE A 58 13.26 -4.78 -5.01
CA ILE A 58 12.84 -4.78 -6.42
C ILE A 58 13.16 -3.44 -7.09
N TYR A 59 12.87 -2.33 -6.41
CA TYR A 59 13.17 -1.02 -6.95
C TYR A 59 14.67 -0.79 -7.13
N LYS A 60 15.49 -1.14 -6.12
CA LYS A 60 16.96 -1.05 -6.19
C LYS A 60 17.53 -1.95 -7.28
N SER A 61 17.02 -3.17 -7.45
CA SER A 61 17.50 -4.09 -8.49
C SER A 61 17.11 -3.62 -9.90
N ALA A 62 15.89 -3.08 -10.08
CA ALA A 62 15.46 -2.49 -11.33
C ALA A 62 16.24 -1.21 -11.68
N ASN A 63 16.67 -0.45 -10.66
CA ASN A 63 17.41 0.81 -10.80
C ASN A 63 18.90 0.66 -10.48
N LYS A 64 19.47 -0.55 -10.69
CA LYS A 64 20.84 -0.89 -10.27
C LYS A 64 21.90 0.12 -10.74
N LYS A 65 21.72 0.74 -11.91
CA LYS A 65 22.59 1.81 -12.44
C LYS A 65 22.72 3.05 -11.52
N TYR A 66 21.68 3.37 -10.76
CA TYR A 66 21.64 4.52 -9.84
C TYR A 66 22.08 4.18 -8.42
N PHE A 67 22.06 2.88 -8.06
CA PHE A 67 22.38 2.39 -6.72
C PHE A 67 23.68 1.55 -6.69
N SER A 68 24.43 1.46 -7.80
CA SER A 68 25.67 0.67 -7.90
C SER A 68 26.89 1.28 -7.18
N HIS A 69 26.73 2.44 -6.56
CA HIS A 69 27.82 3.18 -5.88
C HIS A 69 27.51 3.42 -4.39
N SER A 70 26.47 2.79 -3.85
CA SER A 70 26.13 2.87 -2.43
C SER A 70 26.48 1.55 -1.75
N ASP A 71 27.78 1.29 -1.63
CA ASP A 71 28.42 0.39 -0.66
C ASP A 71 29.65 1.12 -0.09
#